data_AF-A0A945C782-F1
#
_entry.id   AF-A0A945C782-F1
#
_cell.length_a   1.000
_cell.length_b   1.000
_cell.length_c   1.000
_cell.angle_alpha   90.00
_cell.angle_beta   90.00
_cell.angle_gamma   90.00
#
_symmetry.space_group_name_H-M   'P 1'
#
loop_
_entity.id
_entity.type
_entity.pdbx_description
1 polymer ?
#
loop_
_entity_poly.entity_id
_entity_poly.type
_entity_poly.pdbx_seq_one_letter_code
_entity_poly.pdbx_strand_id
1 'polypeptide(L)' 'MLEVKKKDNESFESLIRRFTKKTIQSGRILQAKKVRFYSKDKSTKGQRESALRRIEMTGKIDYLKKVGKLDDFFNRRYK' A
#
# COMPACT_ATOMS: atom_id res chain seq x y z
N MET A 1 4.53 -18.71 4.23
CA MET A 1 3.45 -19.26 3.39
C MET A 1 2.14 -18.67 3.90
N LEU A 2 1.21 -18.25 3.02
CA LEU A 2 -0.08 -17.72 3.50
C LEU A 2 -1.09 -18.86 3.46
N GLU A 3 -1.53 -19.28 4.64
CA GLU A 3 -2.49 -20.37 4.78
C GLU A 3 -3.72 -19.88 5.54
N VAL A 4 -4.89 -20.29 5.07
CA VAL A 4 -6.17 -19.99 5.70
C VAL A 4 -6.98 -21.27 5.82
N LYS A 5 -7.06 -21.81 7.03
CA LYS A 5 -7.86 -23.00 7.34
C LYS A 5 -9.33 -22.64 7.54
N LYS A 6 -10.23 -23.53 7.15
CA LYS A 6 -11.67 -23.41 7.42
C LYS A 6 -11.90 -23.47 8.94
N LYS A 7 -12.79 -22.62 9.45
CA LYS A 7 -13.26 -22.69 10.83
C LYS A 7 -14.53 -23.54 10.94
N ASP A 8 -14.78 -24.11 12.11
CA ASP A 8 -16.03 -24.80 12.38
C ASP A 8 -17.21 -23.80 12.30
N ASN A 9 -18.29 -24.21 11.63
CA ASN A 9 -19.45 -23.38 11.27
C ASN A 9 -19.20 -22.19 10.32
N GLU A 10 -18.12 -22.20 9.53
CA GLU A 10 -17.89 -21.19 8.49
C GLU A 10 -18.50 -21.58 7.13
N SER A 11 -19.21 -20.64 6.50
CA SER A 11 -19.63 -20.78 5.09
C SER A 11 -18.44 -20.69 4.14
N PHE A 12 -18.49 -21.41 3.02
CA PHE A 12 -17.40 -21.40 2.04
C PHE A 12 -17.09 -19.99 1.52
N GLU A 13 -18.11 -19.15 1.31
CA GLU A 13 -17.91 -17.76 0.87
C GLU A 13 -17.13 -16.92 1.90
N SER A 14 -17.43 -17.09 3.18
CA SER A 14 -16.72 -16.37 4.26
C SER A 14 -15.23 -16.73 4.30
N LEU A 15 -14.92 -18.01 4.06
CA LEU A 15 -13.55 -18.51 3.97
C LEU A 15 -12.80 -17.85 2.81
N ILE A 16 -13.41 -17.80 1.61
CA ILE A 16 -12.82 -17.17 0.43
C ILE A 16 -12.62 -15.67 0.65
N ARG A 17 -13.58 -14.96 1.22
CA ARG A 17 -13.43 -13.52 1.54
C ARG A 17 -12.23 -13.28 2.46
N ARG A 18 -12.07 -14.11 3.49
CA ARG A 18 -10.92 -14.06 4.40
C ARG A 18 -9.61 -14.35 3.68
N PHE A 19 -9.58 -15.39 2.84
CA PHE A 19 -8.41 -15.73 2.05
C PHE A 19 -8.00 -14.58 1.14
N THR A 20 -8.94 -14.02 0.38
CA THR A 20 -8.70 -12.87 -0.51
C THR A 20 -8.18 -11.66 0.26
N LYS A 21 -8.83 -11.32 1.39
CA LYS A 21 -8.38 -10.20 2.24
C LYS A 21 -6.96 -10.43 2.77
N LYS A 22 -6.66 -11.62 3.30
CA LYS A 22 -5.32 -11.96 3.78
C LYS A 22 -4.28 -11.97 2.66
N THR A 23 -4.61 -12.47 1.48
CA THR A 23 -3.73 -12.47 0.32
C THR A 23 -3.39 -11.05 -0.13
N ILE A 24 -4.38 -10.15 -0.20
CA ILE A 24 -4.16 -8.73 -0.54
C ILE A 24 -3.30 -8.06 0.54
N GLN A 25 -3.67 -8.22 1.82
CA GLN A 25 -2.93 -7.63 2.95
C GLN A 25 -1.49 -8.13 3.04
N SER A 26 -1.23 -9.38 2.68
CA SER A 26 0.12 -9.95 2.66
C SER A 26 1.06 -9.28 1.65
N GLY A 27 0.53 -8.50 0.70
CA GLY A 27 1.32 -7.84 -0.33
C GLY A 27 1.99 -8.79 -1.33
N ARG A 28 1.78 -10.11 -1.23
CA ARG A 28 2.43 -11.12 -2.09
C ARG A 28 2.13 -10.90 -3.57
N ILE A 29 0.88 -10.55 -3.91
CA ILE A 29 0.50 -10.22 -5.28
C ILE A 29 1.25 -8.96 -5.76
N LEU A 30 1.38 -7.93 -4.92
CA LEU A 30 2.11 -6.71 -5.27
C LEU A 30 3.59 -6.98 -5.47
N GLN A 31 4.20 -7.80 -4.60
CA GLN A 31 5.59 -8.20 -4.74
C GLN A 31 5.81 -9.01 -6.01
N ALA A 32 4.95 -10.00 -6.30
CA ALA A 32 5.02 -10.79 -7.52
C ALA A 32 4.94 -9.90 -8.78
N LYS A 33 4.04 -8.90 -8.78
CA LYS A 33 3.96 -7.90 -9.87
C LYS A 33 5.21 -7.03 -9.96
N LYS A 34 5.77 -6.61 -8.82
CA LYS A 34 6.97 -5.75 -8.73
C LYS A 34 8.20 -6.44 -9.30
N VAL A 35 8.41 -7.72 -9.00
CA VAL A 35 9.60 -8.49 -9.42
C VAL A 35 9.40 -9.24 -10.74
N ARG A 36 8.24 -9.10 -11.40
CA ARG A 36 7.90 -9.81 -12.64
C ARG A 36 8.91 -9.55 -13.76
N PHE A 37 9.52 -8.37 -13.79
CA PHE A 37 10.48 -7.97 -14.81
C PHE A 37 11.74 -7.40 -14.16
N TYR A 38 12.86 -7.45 -14.89
CA TYR A 38 14.10 -6.82 -14.45
C TYR A 38 13.91 -5.30 -14.36
N SER A 39 14.32 -4.73 -13.23
CA SER A 39 14.39 -3.29 -13.01
C SER A 39 15.83 -2.91 -12.69
N LYS A 40 16.40 -1.97 -13.45
CA LYS A 40 17.73 -1.42 -13.16
C LYS A 40 17.70 -0.64 -11.84
N ASP A 41 18.79 -0.70 -11.08
CA ASP A 41 18.95 0.10 -9.87
C ASP A 41 18.92 1.59 -10.16
N LYS A 42 18.36 2.36 -9.22
CA LYS A 42 18.28 3.82 -9.33
C LYS A 42 19.66 4.44 -9.17
N SER A 43 19.99 5.39 -10.04
CA SER A 43 21.18 6.24 -9.88
C SER A 43 21.10 7.08 -8.59
N THR A 44 22.25 7.52 -8.08
CA THR A 44 22.34 8.39 -6.90
C THR A 44 21.49 9.66 -7.04
N LYS A 45 21.53 10.30 -8.22
CA LYS A 45 20.68 11.45 -8.55
C LYS A 45 19.19 11.11 -8.49
N GLY A 46 18.78 10.00 -9.10
CA GLY A 46 17.37 9.57 -9.09
C GLY A 46 16.86 9.20 -7.68
N GLN A 47 17.73 8.65 -6.83
CA GLN A 47 17.41 8.44 -5.42
C GLN A 47 17.20 9.76 -4.67
N ARG A 48 18.08 10.75 -4.88
CA ARG A 48 17.98 12.08 -4.27
C ARG A 48 16.71 12.82 -4.69
N GLU A 49 16.41 12.85 -5.99
CA GLU A 49 15.17 13.48 -6.51
C GLU A 49 13.92 12.80 -5.96
N SER A 50 13.91 11.47 -5.88
CA SER A 50 12.81 10.71 -5.27
C SER A 50 12.66 10.96 -3.77
N ALA A 51 13.73 11.33 -3.06
CA ALA A 51 13.68 11.70 -1.64
C ALA A 51 13.14 13.12 -1.47
N LEU A 52 13.64 14.09 -2.25
CA LEU A 52 13.18 15.48 -2.24
C LEU A 52 11.69 15.58 -2.56
N ARG A 53 11.21 14.86 -3.58
CA ARG A 53 9.79 14.82 -3.94
C ARG A 53 8.91 14.28 -2.80
N ARG A 54 9.40 13.30 -2.03
CA ARG A 54 8.67 12.77 -0.86
C ARG A 54 8.53 13.81 0.24
N ILE A 55 9.61 14.55 0.52
CA ILE A 55 9.61 15.63 1.51
C ILE A 55 8.64 16.74 1.08
N GLU A 56 8.73 17.19 -0.17
CA GLU A 56 7.85 18.22 -0.72
C GLU A 56 6.37 17.83 -0.65
N MET A 57 6.03 16.60 -1.06
CA MET A 57 4.66 16.10 -1.00
C MET A 57 4.15 15.99 0.43
N THR A 58 4.99 15.56 1.37
CA THR A 58 4.62 15.47 2.80
C THR A 58 4.31 16.87 3.34
N GLY A 59 5.18 17.86 3.07
CA GLY A 59 4.96 19.24 3.49
C GLY A 59 3.68 19.86 2.88
N LYS A 60 3.39 19.57 1.61
CA LYS A 60 2.12 19.99 0.97
C LYS A 60 0.90 19.38 1.65
N ILE A 61 0.94 18.09 1.95
CA ILE A 61 -0.16 17.40 2.64
C ILE A 61 -0.35 17.96 4.05
N ASP A 62 0.73 18.17 4.80
CA ASP A 62 0.67 18.74 6.15
C ASP A 62 0.08 20.15 6.16
N TYR A 63 0.44 20.98 5.18
CA TYR A 63 -0.14 22.30 5.01
C TYR A 63 -1.64 22.22 4.69
N LEU A 64 -2.05 21.38 3.74
CA LEU A 64 -3.46 21.19 3.39
C LEU A 64 -4.29 20.66 4.56
N LYS A 65 -3.70 19.79 5.38
CA LYS A 65 -4.29 19.28 6.63
C LYS A 65 -4.50 20.41 7.64
N LYS A 66 -3.50 21.29 7.83
CA LYS A 66 -3.60 22.46 8.72
C LYS A 66 -4.67 23.45 8.28
N VAL A 67 -4.80 23.69 6.98
CA VAL A 67 -5.77 24.64 6.41
C VAL A 67 -7.17 24.02 6.23
N GLY A 68 -7.34 22.72 6.54
CA GLY A 68 -8.63 22.03 6.43
C GLY A 68 -9.12 21.81 4.99
N LYS A 69 -8.23 21.95 4.00
CA LYS A 69 -8.54 21.75 2.57
C LYS A 69 -8.18 20.35 2.07
N LEU A 70 -7.80 19.44 2.97
CA LEU A 70 -7.49 18.07 2.62
C LEU A 70 -8.80 17.28 2.47
N ASP A 71 -9.05 16.77 1.27
CA ASP A 71 -10.22 15.94 0.98
C ASP A 71 -10.26 14.67 1.87
N ASP A 72 -11.46 14.26 2.26
CA ASP A 72 -11.72 13.21 3.26
C ASP A 72 -11.11 11.86 2.88
N PHE A 73 -11.05 11.57 1.58
CA PHE A 73 -10.39 10.38 1.06
C PHE A 73 -8.88 10.39 1.38
N PHE A 74 -8.22 11.54 1.17
CA PHE A 74 -6.81 11.70 1.49
C PHE A 74 -6.58 11.77 3.00
N ASN A 75 -7.50 12.40 3.74
CA ASN A 75 -7.42 12.50 5.19
C ASN A 75 -7.38 11.11 5.87
N ARG A 76 -8.16 10.14 5.38
CA ARG A 76 -8.12 8.74 5.89
C ARG A 76 -6.85 7.99 5.53
N ARG A 77 -6.24 8.30 4.38
CA ARG A 77 -5.01 7.63 3.91
C ARG A 77 -3.75 8.13 4.61
N TYR A 78 -3.76 9.39 5.05
CA TYR A 78 -2.67 10.07 5.76
C TYR A 78 -3.01 10.31 7.25
N LYS A 79 -3.93 9.51 7.79
CA LYS A 79 -4.28 9.51 9.22
C LYS A 79 -3.27 8.71 10.03
#